data_AF-A0A0Q6ST50-F1
#
_entry.id   AF-A0A0Q6ST50-F1
#
_cell.length_a   1.000
_cell.length_b   1.000
_cell.length_c   1.000
_cell.angle_alpha   90.00
_cell.angle_beta   90.00
_cell.angle_gamma   90.00
#
_symmetry.space_group_name_H-M   'P 1'
#
loop_
_entity.id
_entity.type
_entity.pdbx_description
1 polymer ?
#
loop_
_entity_poly.entity_id
_entity_poly.type
_entity_poly.pdbx_seq_one_letter_code
_entity_poly.pdbx_strand_id
1 'polypeptide(L)'
;MSTLQIAALAYALTTFIYLVPTYIEGERAGGQWSIYRVAGLVLCFFWPLLTVLFICKAVAGTSRPKFVFSDPAIPGQNSTANRSPD
;
A
#
# COMPACT_ATOMS: atom_id res chain seq x y z
N MET A 1 -7.12 -13.87 -11.44
CA MET A 1 -7.50 -12.92 -10.37
C MET A 1 -6.40 -11.90 -10.24
N SER A 2 -6.69 -10.61 -10.43
CA SER A 2 -5.68 -9.56 -10.23
C SER A 2 -5.34 -9.42 -8.75
N THR A 3 -4.13 -8.95 -8.42
CA THR A 3 -3.71 -8.69 -7.03
C THR A 3 -4.70 -7.79 -6.30
N LEU A 4 -5.33 -6.87 -7.02
CA LEU A 4 -6.36 -5.96 -6.51
C LEU A 4 -7.64 -6.70 -6.11
N GLN A 5 -8.07 -7.69 -6.89
CA GLN A 5 -9.22 -8.55 -6.55
C GLN A 5 -8.93 -9.43 -5.33
N ILE A 6 -7.72 -9.99 -5.24
CA ILE A 6 -7.29 -10.81 -4.10
C ILE A 6 -7.25 -9.95 -2.82
N ALA A 7 -6.70 -8.74 -2.91
CA ALA A 7 -6.68 -7.79 -1.81
C ALA A 7 -8.10 -7.38 -1.38
N ALA A 8 -9.01 -7.13 -2.34
CA ALA A 8 -10.40 -6.79 -2.06
C ALA A 8 -11.19 -7.94 -1.41
N LEU A 9 -10.92 -9.19 -1.80
CA LEU A 9 -11.56 -10.36 -1.18
C LEU A 9 -11.05 -10.59 0.24
N ALA A 10 -9.73 -10.53 0.44
CA ALA A 10 -9.12 -10.62 1.76
C ALA A 10 -9.68 -9.52 2.68
N TYR A 11 -9.80 -8.29 2.16
CA TYR A 11 -10.41 -7.16 2.85
C TYR A 11 -11.84 -7.43 3.28
N ALA A 12 -12.70 -7.88 2.36
CA ALA A 12 -14.10 -8.10 2.64
C ALA A 12 -14.26 -9.17 3.73
N LEU A 13 -13.44 -10.22 3.66
CA LEU A 13 -13.43 -11.30 4.64
C LEU A 13 -12.99 -10.82 6.03
N THR A 14 -11.88 -10.09 6.12
CA THR A 14 -11.40 -9.55 7.40
C THR A 14 -12.43 -8.61 8.01
N THR A 15 -12.98 -7.70 7.21
CA THR A 15 -14.03 -6.78 7.67
C THR A 15 -15.22 -7.55 8.22
N PHE A 16 -15.70 -8.57 7.49
CA PHE A 16 -16.85 -9.37 7.91
C PHE A 16 -16.60 -10.14 9.22
N ILE A 17 -15.40 -10.69 9.41
CA ILE A 17 -15.03 -11.42 10.64
C ILE A 17 -15.11 -10.51 11.87
N TYR A 18 -14.70 -9.24 11.75
CA TYR A 18 -14.80 -8.29 12.86
C TYR A 18 -16.19 -7.66 13.00
N LEU A 19 -16.92 -7.50 11.89
CA LEU A 19 -18.24 -6.87 11.86
C LEU A 19 -19.33 -7.74 12.48
N VAL A 20 -19.34 -9.02 12.11
CA VAL A 20 -20.42 -9.95 12.47
C VAL A 20 -20.60 -10.11 13.98
N PRO A 21 -19.55 -10.31 14.80
CA PRO A 21 -19.70 -10.40 16.25
C PRO A 21 -20.26 -9.11 16.86
N THR A 22 -19.72 -7.96 16.46
CA THR A 22 -20.19 -6.65 16.97
C THR A 22 -21.64 -6.39 16.58
N TYR A 23 -22.05 -6.81 15.39
CA TYR A 23 -23.43 -6.73 14.95
C TYR A 23 -24.37 -7.64 15.75
N ILE A 24 -24.00 -8.91 15.91
CA ILE A 24 -24.78 -9.88 16.70
C ILE A 24 -24.94 -9.41 18.15
N GLU A 25 -23.89 -8.83 18.74
CA GLU A 25 -23.94 -8.29 20.11
C GLU A 25 -24.92 -7.11 20.22
N GLY A 26 -25.02 -6.28 19.18
CA GLY A 26 -25.96 -5.15 19.08
C GLY A 26 -27.41 -5.62 19.04
N GLU A 27 -27.68 -6.62 18.20
CA GLU A 27 -29.02 -7.21 18.06
C GLU A 27 -29.44 -7.97 19.32
N ARG A 28 -28.52 -8.71 19.95
CA ARG A 28 -28.78 -9.40 21.23
C ARG A 28 -29.07 -8.47 22.39
N ALA A 29 -28.65 -7.21 22.32
CA ALA A 29 -28.99 -6.18 23.32
C ALA A 29 -30.41 -5.60 23.12
N GLY A 30 -31.25 -6.23 22.29
CA GLY A 30 -32.62 -5.78 22.04
C GLY A 30 -32.69 -4.47 21.25
N GLY A 31 -31.70 -4.22 20.39
CA GLY A 31 -31.62 -2.99 19.60
C GLY A 31 -31.14 -1.74 20.37
N GLN A 32 -30.70 -1.90 21.62
CA GLN A 32 -30.02 -0.84 22.37
C GLN A 32 -28.57 -0.66 21.87
N TRP A 33 -28.45 -0.02 20.72
CA TRP A 33 -27.16 0.27 20.10
C TRP A 33 -26.49 1.48 20.76
N SER A 34 -25.43 1.22 21.52
CA SER A 34 -24.57 2.28 22.02
C SER A 34 -23.80 2.95 20.88
N ILE A 35 -23.66 4.28 20.92
CA ILE A 35 -22.91 5.08 19.94
C ILE A 35 -21.48 4.53 19.74
N TYR A 36 -20.85 4.01 20.81
CA TYR A 36 -19.53 3.40 20.74
C TYR A 36 -19.49 2.13 19.86
N ARG A 37 -20.57 1.34 19.84
CA ARG A 37 -20.67 0.14 18.99
C ARG A 37 -20.81 0.52 17.52
N VAL A 38 -21.62 1.53 17.23
CA VAL A 38 -21.79 2.06 15.87
C VAL A 38 -20.49 2.69 15.37
N ALA A 39 -19.82 3.49 16.21
CA ALA A 39 -18.51 4.04 15.91
C ALA A 39 -17.46 2.95 15.66
N GLY A 40 -17.46 1.87 16.45
CA GLY A 40 -16.61 0.70 16.25
C GLY A 40 -16.83 0.02 14.90
N LEU A 41 -18.09 -0.15 14.48
CA LEU A 41 -18.43 -0.69 13.16
C LEU A 41 -17.92 0.22 12.02
N VAL A 42 -18.14 1.53 12.13
CA VAL A 42 -17.69 2.50 11.13
C VAL A 42 -16.16 2.54 11.03
N LEU A 43 -15.46 2.56 12.16
CA LEU A 43 -13.99 2.49 12.18
C LEU A 43 -13.47 1.17 11.60
N CYS A 44 -14.17 0.07 11.85
CA CYS A 44 -13.83 -1.24 11.32
C CYS A 44 -13.91 -1.28 9.78
N PHE A 45 -14.83 -0.52 9.17
CA PHE A 45 -14.85 -0.33 7.71
C PHE A 45 -13.79 0.68 7.22
N PHE A 46 -13.51 1.72 8.00
CA PHE A 46 -12.64 2.82 7.59
C PHE A 46 -11.16 2.45 7.54
N TRP A 47 -10.68 1.70 8.53
CA TRP A 47 -9.29 1.27 8.63
C TRP A 47 -8.79 0.43 7.43
N PRO A 48 -9.50 -0.63 7.02
CA PRO A 48 -9.08 -1.40 5.87
C PRO A 48 -9.22 -0.57 4.60
N LEU A 49 -10.22 0.33 4.47
CA LEU A 49 -10.40 1.19 3.28
C LEU A 49 -9.18 2.10 3.07
N LEU A 50 -8.70 2.72 4.15
CA LEU A 50 -7.45 3.46 4.17
C LEU A 50 -6.27 2.61 3.71
N THR A 51 -6.19 1.37 4.18
CA THR A 51 -5.11 0.44 3.80
C THR A 51 -5.12 0.17 2.30
N VAL A 52 -6.28 -0.09 1.69
CA VAL A 52 -6.41 -0.30 0.24
C VAL A 52 -6.06 0.96 -0.53
N LEU A 53 -6.57 2.13 -0.11
CA LEU A 53 -6.22 3.40 -0.74
C LEU A 53 -4.72 3.65 -0.69
N PHE A 54 -4.08 3.32 0.43
CA PHE A 54 -2.64 3.45 0.59
C PHE A 54 -1.87 2.51 -0.34
N ILE A 55 -2.27 1.23 -0.43
CA ILE A 55 -1.68 0.26 -1.37
C ILE A 55 -1.88 0.73 -2.81
N CYS A 56 -3.08 1.15 -3.18
CA CYS A 56 -3.38 1.66 -4.53
C CYS A 56 -2.51 2.88 -4.86
N LYS A 57 -2.36 3.84 -3.93
CA LYS A 57 -1.49 5.00 -4.13
C LYS A 57 -0.01 4.61 -4.20
N ALA A 58 0.43 3.66 -3.38
CA ALA A 58 1.81 3.18 -3.40
C ALA A 58 2.13 2.49 -4.74
N VAL A 59 1.26 1.59 -5.19
CA VAL A 59 1.42 0.89 -6.47
C VAL A 59 1.35 1.86 -7.66
N ALA A 60 0.37 2.78 -7.68
CA ALA A 60 0.25 3.78 -8.73
C ALA A 60 1.39 4.82 -8.70
N GLY A 61 1.95 5.11 -7.53
CA GLY A 61 3.04 6.04 -7.31
C GLY A 61 4.43 5.45 -7.56
N THR A 62 4.53 4.17 -7.96
CA THR A 62 5.80 3.54 -8.32
C THR A 62 6.30 4.09 -9.66
N SER A 63 6.74 5.36 -9.67
CA SER A 63 7.63 5.87 -10.70
C SER A 63 8.85 4.95 -10.73
N ARG A 64 9.11 4.33 -11.88
CA ARG A 64 10.24 3.42 -12.11
C ARG A 64 11.47 3.98 -11.39
N PRO A 65 12.09 3.26 -10.44
CA PRO A 65 13.29 3.77 -9.80
C PRO A 65 14.31 4.05 -10.90
N LYS A 66 14.60 5.34 -11.14
CA LYS A 66 15.65 5.75 -12.05
C LYS A 66 16.95 5.54 -11.29
N PHE A 67 17.44 4.30 -11.30
CA PHE A 67 18.77 4.00 -10.81
C PHE A 67 19.75 4.72 -11.72
N VAL A 68 20.13 5.93 -11.33
CA VAL A 68 21.22 6.67 -11.97
C VAL A 68 22.50 6.06 -11.43
N PHE A 69 23.03 5.09 -12.15
CA PHE A 69 24.39 4.63 -11.94
C PHE A 69 25.32 5.78 -12.33
N SER A 70 25.87 6.46 -11.33
CA SER A 70 26.92 7.45 -11.57
C SER A 70 28.21 6.67 -11.79
N ASP A 71 28.68 6.61 -13.04
CA ASP A 71 30.03 6.12 -13.31
C ASP A 71 31.02 7.01 -12.57
N PRO A 72 31.86 6.45 -11.69
CA PRO A 72 32.98 7.21 -11.15
C PRO A 72 33.93 7.48 -12.31
N ALA A 73 33.94 8.72 -12.81
CA ALA A 73 34.97 9.18 -13.73
C ALA A 73 36.33 8.93 -13.08
N ILE A 74 37.08 7.94 -13.59
CA ILE A 74 38.44 7.68 -13.15
C ILE A 74 39.27 8.91 -13.55
N PRO A 75 39.82 9.67 -12.59
CA PRO A 75 40.66 10.81 -12.90
C PRO A 75 42.01 10.29 -13.39
N GLY A 76 42.19 10.23 -14.71
CA GLY A 76 43.45 9.77 -15.28
C GLY A 76 43.50 9.51 -16.79
N GLN A 77 42.42 9.70 -17.56
CA GLN A 77 42.51 9.63 -19.03
C GLN A 77 43.11 10.92 -19.59
N ASN A 78 44.38 11.15 -19.28
CA ASN A 78 45.16 12.21 -19.86
C ASN A 78 45.49 11.80 -21.29
N SER A 79 45.00 12.61 -22.23
CA SER A 79 45.33 12.61 -23.65
C SER A 79 46.78 12.17 -23.94
N THR A 80 46.93 10.98 -24.52
CA THR A 80 48.12 10.59 -25.30
C THR A 80 47.70 10.27 -26.74
N ALA A 81 46.96 11.19 -27.34
CA ALA A 81 46.77 11.26 -28.79
C ALA A 81 47.73 12.31 -29.37
N ASN A 82 49.04 12.07 -29.29
CA ASN A 82 50.01 12.60 -30.26
C ASN A 82 51.42 12.05 -30.01
N ARG A 83 51.81 11.02 -30.76
CA ARG A 83 53.19 10.81 -31.20
C ARG A 83 53.18 9.84 -32.38
N SER A 84 53.05 10.42 -33.57
CA SER A 84 53.70 9.89 -34.76
C SER A 84 55.18 10.27 -34.66
N PRO A 85 56.10 9.34 -34.92
CA PRO A 85 57.34 9.71 -35.58
C PRO A 85 57.57 8.82 -36.81
N ASP A 86 57.66 9.53 -37.94
CA ASP A 86 58.51 9.32 -39.11
C ASP A 86 59.61 8.25 -38.98
#